data_AF-Q7CTF7-F1
#
_entry.id   AF-Q7CTF7-F1
#
_cell.length_a   1.000
_cell.length_b   1.000
_cell.length_c   1.000
_cell.angle_alpha   90.00
_cell.angle_beta   90.00
_cell.angle_gamma   90.00
#
_symmetry.space_group_name_H-M   'P 1'
#
loop_
_entity.id
_entity.type
_entity.pdbx_description
1 polymer ?
#
loop_
_entity_poly.entity_id
_entity_poly.type
_entity_poly.pdbx_seq_one_letter_code
_entity_poly.pdbx_strand_id
1 'polypeptide(L)'
;MKSFKATIAMLACFAGPASANECSDAADAYNSATSEISGYLRRYVGCVENSQGADDCSSEFRRLRNAQSDFESAVSQYQSYDCR
;
A
#
# COMPACT_ATOMS: atom_id res chain seq x y z
N MET A 1 -37.41 -23.37 -20.76
CA MET A 1 -36.99 -24.24 -19.64
C MET A 1 -35.46 -24.17 -19.58
N LYS A 2 -34.74 -23.75 -18.54
CA LYS A 2 -35.00 -23.35 -17.15
C LYS A 2 -33.94 -22.26 -16.84
N SER A 3 -34.35 -21.13 -16.30
CA SER A 3 -33.43 -20.09 -15.82
C SER A 3 -32.79 -20.54 -14.51
N PHE A 4 -31.47 -20.74 -14.50
CA PHE A 4 -30.71 -20.99 -13.28
C PHE A 4 -30.50 -19.66 -12.55
N LYS A 5 -31.27 -19.44 -11.48
CA LYS A 5 -31.01 -18.35 -10.52
C LYS A 5 -29.89 -18.81 -9.58
N ALA A 6 -28.67 -18.40 -9.86
CA ALA A 6 -27.57 -18.52 -8.91
C ALA A 6 -27.68 -17.36 -7.91
N THR A 7 -28.19 -17.64 -6.71
CA THR A 7 -28.20 -16.68 -5.60
C THR A 7 -26.79 -16.66 -5.02
N ILE A 8 -26.00 -15.63 -5.36
CA ILE A 8 -24.70 -15.38 -4.73
C ILE A 8 -24.99 -14.84 -3.32
N ALA A 9 -24.75 -15.66 -2.30
CA ALA A 9 -24.74 -15.20 -0.92
C ALA A 9 -23.47 -14.36 -0.72
N MET A 10 -23.66 -13.04 -0.58
CA MET A 10 -22.58 -12.11 -0.28
C MET A 10 -22.15 -12.35 1.18
N LEU A 11 -21.02 -13.03 1.38
CA LEU A 11 -20.33 -13.09 2.65
C LEU A 11 -19.88 -11.66 2.99
N ALA A 12 -20.64 -10.98 3.84
CA ALA A 12 -20.18 -9.77 4.50
C ALA A 12 -19.03 -10.18 5.44
N CYS A 13 -17.79 -9.89 5.05
CA CYS A 13 -16.67 -9.85 5.98
C CYS A 13 -16.94 -8.72 6.98
N PHE A 14 -17.57 -9.04 8.11
CA PHE A 14 -17.63 -8.13 9.24
C PHE A 14 -16.25 -8.13 9.91
N ALA A 15 -15.35 -7.27 9.42
CA ALA A 15 -14.31 -6.76 10.30
C ALA A 15 -15.04 -6.01 11.42
N GLY A 16 -14.90 -6.47 12.67
CA GLY A 16 -15.39 -5.73 13.81
C GLY A 16 -14.72 -4.35 13.89
N PRO A 17 -15.29 -3.37 14.61
CA PRO A 17 -14.65 -2.07 14.78
C PRO A 17 -13.27 -2.29 15.38
N ALA A 18 -12.24 -1.77 14.72
CA ALA A 18 -10.88 -1.83 15.22
C ALA A 18 -10.78 -1.09 16.55
N SER A 19 -9.93 -1.57 17.46
CA SER A 19 -9.68 -0.87 18.70
C SER A 19 -8.86 0.40 18.46
N ALA A 20 -8.94 1.36 19.39
CA ALA A 20 -8.27 2.66 19.22
C ALA A 20 -6.74 2.53 19.03
N ASN A 21 -6.11 1.51 19.63
CA ASN A 21 -4.70 1.21 19.40
C ASN A 21 -4.42 0.66 18.00
N GLU A 22 -5.28 -0.22 17.46
CA GLU A 22 -5.14 -0.75 16.09
C GLU A 22 -5.22 0.37 15.06
N CYS A 23 -6.11 1.36 15.30
CA CYS A 23 -6.18 2.54 14.46
C CYS A 23 -4.97 3.48 14.60
N SER A 24 -4.42 3.65 15.81
CA SER A 24 -3.19 4.42 16.01
C SER A 24 -2.02 3.76 15.27
N ASP A 25 -1.83 2.45 15.47
CA ASP A 25 -0.75 1.69 14.86
C ASP A 25 -0.87 1.69 13.33
N ALA A 26 -2.08 1.54 12.79
CA ALA A 26 -2.33 1.61 11.35
C ALA A 26 -2.08 3.01 10.77
N ALA A 27 -2.46 4.07 11.50
CA ALA A 27 -2.16 5.44 11.09
C ALA A 27 -0.66 5.70 11.08
N ASP A 28 0.07 5.26 12.10
CA ASP A 28 1.53 5.39 12.19
C ASP A 28 2.22 4.62 11.07
N ALA A 29 1.79 3.38 10.80
CA ALA A 29 2.30 2.57 9.69
C ALA A 29 2.03 3.23 8.33
N TYR A 30 0.83 3.76 8.11
CA TYR A 30 0.47 4.49 6.89
C TYR A 30 1.33 5.75 6.70
N ASN A 31 1.51 6.55 7.75
CA ASN A 31 2.32 7.76 7.72
C ASN A 31 3.81 7.44 7.45
N SER A 32 4.34 6.40 8.11
CA SER A 32 5.70 5.93 7.89
C SER A 32 5.90 5.47 6.45
N ALA A 33 5.03 4.59 5.94
CA ALA A 33 5.11 4.08 4.58
C ALA A 33 4.96 5.20 3.54
N THR A 34 4.12 6.21 3.80
CA THR A 34 3.97 7.41 2.95
C THR A 34 5.27 8.22 2.87
N SER A 35 5.95 8.38 4.01
CA SER A 35 7.25 9.07 4.07
C SER A 35 8.32 8.29 3.29
N GLU A 36 8.38 6.97 3.48
CA GLU A 36 9.36 6.09 2.83
C GLU A 36 9.16 6.04 1.31
N ILE A 37 7.95 5.76 0.82
CA ILE A 37 7.67 5.69 -0.62
C ILE A 37 8.00 7.03 -1.29
N SER A 38 7.65 8.15 -0.65
CA SER A 38 7.97 9.49 -1.15
C SER A 38 9.49 9.76 -1.18
N GLY A 39 10.22 9.28 -0.17
CA GLY A 39 11.67 9.40 -0.10
C GLY A 39 12.38 8.60 -1.19
N TYR A 40 12.00 7.33 -1.37
CA TYR A 40 12.59 6.46 -2.38
C TYR A 40 12.20 6.86 -3.81
N LEU A 41 10.98 7.38 -4.02
CA LEU A 41 10.57 7.91 -5.31
C LEU A 41 11.47 9.07 -5.74
N ARG A 42 11.74 10.03 -4.85
CA ARG A 42 12.65 11.16 -5.14
C ARG A 42 14.07 10.68 -5.47
N ARG A 43 14.59 9.69 -4.75
CA ARG A 43 15.91 9.11 -5.02
C ARG A 43 15.96 8.42 -6.38
N TYR A 44 14.93 7.65 -6.71
CA TYR A 44 14.83 6.97 -8.00
C TYR A 44 14.76 7.96 -9.16
N VAL A 45 13.90 8.97 -9.07
CA VAL A 45 13.80 10.06 -10.06
C VAL A 45 15.16 10.75 -10.21
N GLY A 46 15.80 11.14 -9.11
CA GLY A 46 17.11 11.78 -9.15
C GLY A 46 18.19 10.90 -9.80
N CYS A 47 18.18 9.59 -9.56
CA CYS A 47 19.10 8.69 -10.25
C CYS A 47 18.82 8.67 -11.76
N VAL A 48 17.57 8.44 -12.17
CA VAL A 48 17.21 8.33 -13.59
C VAL A 48 17.54 9.62 -14.36
N GLU A 49 17.19 10.78 -13.80
CA GLU A 49 17.45 12.09 -14.42
C GLU A 49 18.94 12.38 -14.59
N ASN A 50 19.77 12.00 -13.61
CA ASN A 50 21.22 12.24 -13.66
C ASN A 50 21.99 11.14 -14.39
N SER A 51 21.40 9.96 -14.56
CA SER A 51 22.09 8.77 -15.08
C SER A 51 22.61 8.95 -16.50
N GLN A 52 21.92 9.73 -17.34
CA GLN A 52 22.16 9.84 -18.78
C GLN A 52 22.27 8.46 -19.49
N GLY A 53 21.66 7.42 -18.91
CA GLY A 53 21.77 6.03 -19.38
C GLY A 53 23.07 5.31 -19.03
N ALA A 54 23.96 5.91 -18.24
CA ALA A 54 25.24 5.33 -17.82
C ALA A 54 25.22 4.77 -16.39
N ASP A 55 24.40 5.33 -15.49
CA ASP A 55 24.32 4.86 -14.10
C ASP A 55 23.30 3.71 -13.92
N ASP A 56 23.67 2.69 -13.14
CA ASP A 56 22.75 1.62 -12.73
C ASP A 56 21.88 2.08 -11.55
N CYS A 57 20.65 2.52 -11.86
CA CYS A 57 19.64 2.88 -10.85
C CYS A 57 18.88 1.67 -10.25
N SER A 58 19.36 0.43 -10.43
CA SER A 58 18.63 -0.77 -10.01
C SER A 58 18.46 -0.89 -8.50
N SER A 59 19.35 -0.32 -7.68
CA SER A 59 19.18 -0.29 -6.22
C SER A 59 18.03 0.61 -5.79
N GLU A 60 17.91 1.79 -6.40
CA GLU A 60 16.91 2.81 -6.12
C GLU A 60 15.54 2.30 -6.56
N PHE A 61 15.48 1.66 -7.72
CA PHE A 61 14.29 0.97 -8.19
C PHE A 61 13.85 -0.14 -7.24
N ARG A 62 14.79 -1.01 -6.80
CA ARG A 62 14.47 -2.09 -5.85
C ARG A 62 13.92 -1.55 -4.53
N ARG A 63 14.54 -0.49 -3.99
CA ARG A 63 14.08 0.19 -2.77
C ARG A 63 12.70 0.80 -2.94
N LEU A 64 12.45 1.48 -4.06
CA LEU A 64 11.14 2.05 -4.37
C LEU A 64 10.05 0.97 -4.46
N ARG A 65 10.32 -0.15 -5.14
CA ARG A 65 9.34 -1.24 -5.23
C ARG A 65 9.00 -1.85 -3.87
N ASN A 66 9.99 -2.03 -3.00
CA ASN A 66 9.74 -2.55 -1.65
C ASN A 66 8.84 -1.58 -0.88
N ALA A 67 9.17 -0.28 -0.91
CA ALA A 67 8.35 0.75 -0.26
C ALA A 67 6.94 0.88 -0.87
N GLN A 68 6.77 0.61 -2.16
CA GLN A 68 5.44 0.51 -2.80
C GLN A 68 4.61 -0.63 -2.19
N SER A 69 5.20 -1.82 -2.04
CA SER A 69 4.54 -2.96 -1.41
C SER A 69 4.16 -2.68 0.05
N ASP A 70 5.03 -2.00 0.79
CA ASP A 70 4.77 -1.63 2.19
C ASP A 70 3.66 -0.57 2.28
N PHE A 71 3.68 0.42 1.39
CA PHE A 71 2.64 1.44 1.29
C PHE A 71 1.27 0.84 0.93
N GLU A 72 1.19 -0.05 -0.05
CA GLU A 72 -0.05 -0.75 -0.42
C GLU A 72 -0.59 -1.57 0.76
N SER A 73 0.30 -2.25 1.50
CA SER A 73 -0.06 -3.01 2.68
C SER A 73 -0.59 -2.12 3.81
N ALA A 74 0.06 -0.97 4.06
CA ALA A 74 -0.37 -0.02 5.08
C ALA A 74 -1.70 0.65 4.74
N VAL A 75 -1.93 0.99 3.46
CA VAL A 75 -3.23 1.50 2.98
C VAL A 75 -4.32 0.46 3.19
N SER A 76 -4.07 -0.79 2.81
CA SER A 76 -5.02 -1.88 2.99
C SER A 76 -5.38 -2.07 4.46
N GLN A 77 -4.39 -2.08 5.36
CA GLN A 77 -4.61 -2.18 6.81
C GLN A 77 -5.43 -1.01 7.35
N TYR A 78 -5.01 0.23 7.05
CA TYR A 78 -5.70 1.43 7.49
C TYR A 78 -7.18 1.49 7.03
N GLN A 79 -7.45 1.04 5.80
CA GLN A 79 -8.82 0.94 5.28
C GLN A 79 -9.62 -0.21 5.90
N SER A 80 -8.97 -1.35 6.14
CA SER A 80 -9.63 -2.54 6.69
C SER A 80 -10.16 -2.33 8.11
N TYR A 81 -9.48 -1.47 8.88
CA TYR A 81 -9.89 -1.10 10.23
C TYR A 81 -10.94 0.00 10.30
N ASP A 82 -11.33 0.58 9.15
CA ASP A 82 -12.28 1.70 9.05
C ASP A 82 -11.98 2.85 10.03
N CYS A 83 -10.69 3.20 10.15
CA CYS A 83 -10.18 4.22 11.08
C CYS A 83 -10.49 5.67 10.64
N ARG A 84 -11.62 5.89 9.97
CA ARG A 84 -12.06 7.19 9.45
C ARG A 84 -12.74 8.06 10.50
#